data_AF-A0A7S2AHS8-F1
#
_entry.id   AF-A0A7S2AHS8-F1
#
_cell.length_a   1.000
_cell.length_b   1.000
_cell.length_c   1.000
_cell.angle_alpha   90.00
_cell.angle_beta   90.00
_cell.angle_gamma   90.00
#
_symmetry.space_group_name_H-M   'P 1'
#
loop_
_entity.id
_entity.type
_entity.pdbx_description
1 polymer ?
#
loop_
_entity_poly.entity_id
_entity_poly.type
_entity_poly.pdbx_seq_one_letter_code
_entity_poly.pdbx_strand_id
1 'polypeptide(L)'
;IPFRSADAGLDMVTFINEFRTTYPEHAQRDVVLASESYGGHYVPAWTAAVMDYNQAAAGDPIPLVGIVIGNGLVNETLQNGKQFAAWAEKEEILPEGSNPRNEATTRVLMEEYLGYTPNYYDYRVVSQTGCGAYGYDYKTWADWLLQDDVTAALNVCGSAGTSAFGKCAGGCVTLPGFDSGDTFDYSGALERALEAGIPVSL
;
A
#
# COMPACT_ATOMS: atom_id res chain seq x y z
N ILE A 1 -11.06 14.36 0.41
CA ILE A 1 -10.04 13.31 0.60
C ILE A 1 -10.66 12.31 1.57
N PRO A 2 -10.82 11.04 1.19
CA PRO A 2 -11.36 10.01 2.07
C PRO A 2 -10.46 9.85 3.31
N PHE A 3 -11.06 9.66 4.48
CA PHE A 3 -10.32 9.45 5.73
C PHE A 3 -10.14 7.98 6.07
N ARG A 4 -10.91 7.08 5.44
CA ARG A 4 -10.87 5.62 5.65
C ARG A 4 -10.66 4.90 4.34
N SER A 5 -10.04 3.73 4.38
CA SER A 5 -9.83 2.91 3.17
C SER A 5 -11.16 2.50 2.52
N ALA A 6 -12.22 2.32 3.31
CA ALA A 6 -13.58 2.10 2.81
C ALA A 6 -14.09 3.26 1.93
N ASP A 7 -13.84 4.51 2.31
CA ASP A 7 -14.25 5.68 1.52
C ASP A 7 -13.43 5.76 0.22
N ALA A 8 -12.13 5.43 0.28
CA ALA A 8 -11.29 5.31 -0.90
C ALA A 8 -11.76 4.18 -1.85
N GLY A 9 -12.42 3.15 -1.34
CA GLY A 9 -13.06 2.11 -2.16
C GLY A 9 -14.20 2.63 -3.03
N LEU A 10 -14.99 3.59 -2.52
CA LEU A 10 -16.04 4.24 -3.32
C LEU A 10 -15.42 5.07 -4.45
N ASP A 11 -14.36 5.83 -4.13
CA ASP A 11 -13.61 6.60 -5.14
C ASP A 11 -13.00 5.67 -6.22
N MET A 12 -12.52 4.49 -5.84
CA MET A 12 -11.99 3.48 -6.77
C MET A 12 -13.09 2.94 -7.71
N VAL A 13 -14.30 2.68 -7.21
CA VAL A 13 -15.44 2.28 -8.04
C VAL A 13 -15.78 3.38 -9.05
N THR A 14 -15.81 4.64 -8.61
CA THR A 14 -16.01 5.78 -9.52
C THR A 14 -14.91 5.83 -10.57
N PHE A 15 -13.64 5.73 -10.17
CA PHE A 15 -12.52 5.76 -11.10
C PHE A 15 -12.61 4.66 -12.17
N ILE A 16 -12.90 3.41 -11.78
CA ILE A 16 -13.00 2.28 -12.73
C ILE A 16 -14.13 2.52 -13.73
N ASN A 17 -15.30 2.98 -13.28
CA ASN A 17 -16.44 3.22 -14.18
C ASN A 17 -16.20 4.40 -15.14
N GLU A 18 -15.61 5.49 -14.66
CA GLU A 18 -15.23 6.62 -15.51
C GLU A 18 -14.13 6.22 -16.51
N PHE A 19 -13.18 5.39 -16.10
CA PHE A 19 -12.17 4.82 -16.98
C PHE A 19 -12.81 3.96 -18.08
N ARG A 20 -13.72 3.04 -17.73
CA ARG A 20 -14.47 2.19 -18.69
C ARG A 20 -15.31 3.02 -19.65
N THR A 21 -15.89 4.13 -19.18
CA THR A 21 -16.67 5.06 -20.01
C THR A 21 -15.78 5.85 -20.98
N THR A 22 -14.63 6.31 -20.50
CA THR A 22 -13.66 7.08 -21.29
C THR A 22 -12.95 6.21 -22.33
N TYR A 23 -12.67 4.95 -21.98
CA TYR A 23 -11.96 3.97 -22.81
C TYR A 23 -12.83 2.73 -23.03
N PRO A 24 -13.89 2.81 -23.85
CA PRO A 24 -14.87 1.74 -24.04
C PRO A 24 -14.26 0.44 -24.58
N GLU A 25 -13.13 0.51 -25.30
CA GLU A 25 -12.34 -0.64 -25.73
C GLU A 25 -11.75 -1.47 -24.57
N HIS A 26 -11.82 -0.96 -23.35
CA HIS A 26 -11.37 -1.62 -22.12
C HIS A 26 -12.54 -1.96 -21.18
N ALA A 27 -13.77 -1.56 -21.51
CA ALA A 27 -14.92 -1.66 -20.61
C ALA A 27 -15.23 -3.08 -20.13
N GLN A 28 -14.94 -4.08 -20.97
CA GLN A 28 -15.24 -5.50 -20.71
C GLN A 28 -13.99 -6.32 -20.35
N ARG A 29 -12.85 -5.67 -20.10
CA ARG A 29 -11.63 -6.39 -19.70
C ARG A 29 -11.68 -6.75 -18.23
N ASP A 30 -11.19 -7.94 -17.93
CA ASP A 30 -10.95 -8.43 -16.59
C ASP A 30 -10.15 -7.42 -15.76
N VAL A 31 -10.62 -7.18 -14.54
CA VAL A 31 -10.02 -6.29 -13.55
C VAL A 31 -9.32 -7.12 -12.48
N VAL A 32 -8.06 -6.80 -12.22
CA VAL A 32 -7.30 -7.31 -11.07
C VAL A 32 -6.92 -6.12 -10.20
N LEU A 33 -7.24 -6.20 -8.91
CA LEU A 33 -6.82 -5.21 -7.93
C LEU A 33 -5.52 -5.65 -7.29
N ALA A 34 -4.45 -4.88 -7.51
CA ALA A 34 -3.11 -5.20 -7.03
C ALA A 34 -2.48 -4.03 -6.27
N SER A 35 -1.83 -4.31 -5.14
CA SER A 35 -1.08 -3.31 -4.37
C SER A 35 -0.07 -3.98 -3.44
N GLU A 36 0.75 -3.18 -2.76
CA GLU A 36 1.66 -3.63 -1.71
C GLU A 36 1.54 -2.80 -0.42
N SER A 37 2.15 -3.27 0.67
CA SER A 37 2.29 -2.53 1.93
C SER A 37 0.92 -2.07 2.50
N TYR A 38 0.68 -0.77 2.66
CA TYR A 38 -0.62 -0.23 3.08
C TYR A 38 -1.76 -0.57 2.12
N GLY A 39 -1.42 -1.01 0.90
CA GLY A 39 -2.32 -1.70 -0.02
C GLY A 39 -3.11 -2.87 0.57
N GLY A 40 -2.61 -3.48 1.65
CA GLY A 40 -3.35 -4.48 2.41
C GLY A 40 -4.62 -3.94 3.10
N HIS A 41 -4.77 -2.62 3.24
CA HIS A 41 -6.01 -1.96 3.65
C HIS A 41 -6.86 -1.58 2.43
N TYR A 42 -6.22 -0.96 1.44
CA TYR A 42 -6.89 -0.45 0.24
C TYR A 42 -7.53 -1.55 -0.59
N VAL A 43 -6.76 -2.56 -0.99
CA VAL A 43 -7.23 -3.57 -1.94
C VAL A 43 -8.43 -4.35 -1.41
N PRO A 44 -8.47 -4.79 -0.14
CA PRO A 44 -9.69 -5.39 0.40
C PRO A 44 -10.85 -4.39 0.48
N ALA A 45 -10.62 -3.12 0.85
CA ALA A 45 -11.67 -2.10 0.89
C ALA A 45 -12.25 -1.82 -0.51
N TRP A 46 -11.39 -1.70 -1.52
CA TRP A 46 -11.77 -1.55 -2.92
C TRP A 46 -12.54 -2.76 -3.43
N THR A 47 -12.09 -3.96 -3.06
CA THR A 47 -12.77 -5.22 -3.39
C THR A 47 -14.20 -5.22 -2.82
N ALA A 48 -14.35 -4.92 -1.53
CA ALA A 48 -15.67 -4.86 -0.89
C ALA A 48 -16.59 -3.85 -1.59
N ALA A 49 -16.09 -2.65 -1.90
CA ALA A 49 -16.83 -1.62 -2.61
C ALA A 49 -17.25 -2.05 -4.03
N VAL A 50 -16.36 -2.71 -4.78
CA VAL A 50 -16.68 -3.27 -6.11
C VAL A 50 -17.73 -4.37 -6.02
N MET A 51 -17.65 -5.25 -5.01
CA MET A 51 -18.64 -6.30 -4.81
C MET A 51 -20.02 -5.73 -4.45
N ASP A 52 -20.08 -4.71 -3.60
CA ASP A 52 -21.31 -4.00 -3.26
C ASP A 52 -21.91 -3.29 -4.47
N TYR A 53 -21.07 -2.62 -5.27
CA TYR A 53 -21.47 -2.01 -6.52
C TYR A 53 -22.05 -3.05 -7.49
N ASN A 54 -21.35 -4.17 -7.69
CA ASN A 54 -21.79 -5.24 -8.60
C ASN A 54 -23.11 -5.87 -8.17
N GLN A 55 -23.36 -6.00 -6.86
CA GLN A 55 -24.63 -6.51 -6.33
C GLN A 55 -25.79 -5.55 -6.61
N ALA A 56 -25.53 -4.24 -6.61
CA ALA A 56 -26.52 -3.20 -6.91
C ALA A 56 -26.65 -2.87 -8.41
N ALA A 57 -25.65 -3.21 -9.23
CA ALA A 57 -25.60 -2.83 -10.64
C ALA A 57 -26.62 -3.61 -11.48
N ALA A 58 -27.51 -2.87 -12.17
CA ALA A 58 -28.60 -3.45 -12.96
C ALA A 58 -28.20 -3.97 -14.36
N GLY A 59 -26.90 -4.13 -14.67
CA GLY A 59 -26.49 -4.68 -15.97
C GLY A 59 -25.05 -4.44 -16.43
N ASP A 60 -24.24 -3.65 -15.73
CA ASP A 60 -22.84 -3.41 -16.12
C ASP A 60 -21.86 -3.59 -14.94
N PRO A 61 -21.76 -4.80 -14.36
CA PRO A 61 -20.83 -5.05 -13.27
C PRO A 61 -19.38 -4.82 -13.72
N ILE A 62 -18.52 -4.48 -12.77
CA ILE A 62 -17.07 -4.47 -12.95
C ILE A 62 -16.60 -5.94 -12.95
N PRO A 63 -15.92 -6.42 -14.01
CA PRO A 63 -15.46 -7.81 -14.12
C PRO A 63 -14.21 -8.06 -13.24
N LEU A 64 -14.37 -8.01 -11.92
CA LEU A 64 -13.30 -8.29 -10.96
C LEU A 64 -12.99 -9.78 -10.94
N VAL A 65 -11.76 -10.15 -11.32
CA VAL A 65 -11.35 -11.56 -11.45
C VAL A 65 -10.22 -11.97 -10.51
N GLY A 66 -9.62 -11.05 -9.77
CA GLY A 66 -8.52 -11.39 -8.88
C GLY A 66 -7.99 -10.24 -8.04
N ILE A 67 -7.32 -10.62 -6.96
CA ILE A 67 -6.77 -9.72 -5.96
C ILE A 67 -5.33 -10.14 -5.66
N VAL A 68 -4.41 -9.19 -5.65
CA VAL A 68 -2.99 -9.42 -5.36
C VAL A 68 -2.49 -8.40 -4.35
N ILE A 69 -1.93 -8.86 -3.23
CA ILE A 69 -1.42 -7.98 -2.18
C ILE A 69 0.00 -8.42 -1.83
N GLY A 70 1.01 -7.66 -2.25
CA GLY A 70 2.41 -7.95 -1.91
C GLY A 70 2.80 -7.36 -0.55
N ASN A 71 3.30 -8.18 0.38
CA ASN A 71 3.80 -7.71 1.69
C ASN A 71 2.82 -6.76 2.42
N GLY A 72 1.52 -7.04 2.30
CA GLY A 72 0.47 -6.11 2.76
C GLY A 72 0.28 -6.11 4.27
N LEU A 73 -0.07 -4.96 4.83
CA LEU A 73 -0.66 -4.85 6.16
C LEU A 73 -2.17 -5.06 6.04
N VAL A 74 -2.66 -6.23 6.43
CA VAL A 74 -4.08 -6.64 6.27
C VAL A 74 -4.80 -6.68 7.61
N ASN A 75 -4.10 -7.13 8.64
CA ASN A 75 -4.64 -7.24 9.99
C ASN A 75 -3.56 -6.89 11.02
N GLU A 76 -3.64 -5.69 11.60
CA GLU A 76 -2.67 -5.23 12.59
C GLU A 76 -2.72 -6.00 13.90
N THR A 77 -3.85 -6.64 14.24
CA THR A 77 -3.92 -7.49 15.44
C THR A 77 -2.98 -8.69 15.31
N LEU A 78 -2.81 -9.21 14.10
CA LEU A 78 -1.88 -10.30 13.80
C LEU A 78 -0.50 -9.82 13.38
N GLN A 79 -0.40 -8.74 12.61
CA GLN A 79 0.86 -8.21 12.08
C GLN A 79 1.41 -7.09 12.98
N ASN A 80 1.64 -7.41 14.26
CA ASN A 80 2.10 -6.45 15.26
C ASN A 80 3.56 -6.67 15.67
N GLY A 81 4.06 -5.79 16.56
CA GLY A 81 5.44 -5.81 17.03
C GLY A 81 5.90 -7.08 17.76
N LYS A 82 5.00 -7.91 18.28
CA LYS A 82 5.36 -9.24 18.84
C LYS A 82 5.70 -10.22 17.72
N GLN A 83 4.94 -10.22 16.64
CA GLN A 83 5.21 -11.04 15.47
C GLN A 83 6.49 -10.58 14.77
N PHE A 84 6.75 -9.27 14.72
CA PHE A 84 8.03 -8.73 14.25
C PHE A 84 9.20 -9.24 15.11
N ALA A 85 9.08 -9.20 16.44
CA ALA A 85 10.10 -9.72 17.35
C ALA A 85 10.36 -11.22 17.15
N ALA A 86 9.29 -12.02 17.05
CA ALA A 86 9.39 -13.47 16.82
C ALA A 86 10.00 -13.80 15.44
N TRP A 87 9.73 -12.99 14.42
CA TRP A 87 10.37 -13.12 13.12
C TRP A 87 11.87 -12.84 13.21
N ALA A 88 12.29 -11.74 13.84
CA ALA A 88 13.71 -11.41 13.97
C ALA A 88 14.49 -12.47 14.77
N GLU A 89 13.88 -13.07 15.79
CA GLU A 89 14.45 -14.21 16.52
C GLU A 89 14.61 -15.43 15.59
N LYS A 90 13.57 -15.76 14.81
CA LYS A 90 13.59 -16.89 13.87
C LYS A 90 14.63 -16.72 12.76
N GLU A 91 14.82 -15.50 12.26
CA GLU A 91 15.82 -15.21 11.22
C GLU A 91 17.25 -15.12 11.77
N GLU A 92 17.45 -15.31 13.08
CA GLU A 92 18.76 -15.27 13.73
C GLU A 92 19.51 -13.94 13.50
N ILE A 93 18.75 -12.83 13.51
CA ILE A 93 19.25 -11.45 13.31
C ILE A 93 19.26 -10.61 14.59
N LEU A 94 19.38 -11.27 15.75
CA LEU A 94 19.43 -10.66 17.07
C LEU A 94 20.63 -11.21 17.87
N PRO A 95 21.15 -10.47 18.87
CA PRO A 95 22.19 -11.00 19.74
C PRO A 95 21.72 -12.26 20.48
N GLU A 96 22.64 -13.21 20.72
CA GLU A 96 22.34 -14.48 21.37
C GLU A 96 21.75 -14.26 22.77
N GLY A 97 20.68 -15.01 23.09
CA GLY A 97 19.99 -14.91 24.38
C GLY A 97 19.08 -13.68 24.54
N SER A 98 18.90 -12.88 23.48
CA SER A 98 17.91 -11.80 23.47
C SER A 98 16.47 -12.33 23.51
N ASN A 99 15.53 -11.50 24.00
CA ASN A 99 14.11 -11.84 24.08
C ASN A 99 13.23 -10.58 23.97
N PRO A 100 13.27 -9.86 22.83
CA PRO A 100 12.49 -8.65 22.67
C PRO A 100 10.99 -8.95 22.68
N ARG A 101 10.20 -8.04 23.28
CA ARG A 101 8.74 -8.19 23.42
C ARG A 101 7.93 -7.21 22.58
N ASN A 102 8.60 -6.31 21.88
CA ASN A 102 7.99 -5.28 21.05
C ASN A 102 8.94 -4.88 19.92
N GLU A 103 8.39 -4.17 18.94
CA GLU A 103 9.11 -3.76 17.76
C GLU A 103 10.27 -2.80 18.06
N ALA A 104 10.06 -1.78 18.91
CA ALA A 104 11.09 -0.79 19.22
C ALA A 104 12.36 -1.42 19.80
N THR A 105 12.21 -2.34 20.76
CA THR A 105 13.36 -3.07 21.33
C THR A 105 13.99 -4.02 20.30
N THR A 106 13.17 -4.67 19.47
CA THR A 106 13.68 -5.55 18.40
C THR A 106 14.56 -4.78 17.42
N ARG A 107 14.11 -3.60 16.97
CA ARG A 107 14.84 -2.73 16.06
C ARG A 107 16.22 -2.35 16.61
N VAL A 108 16.31 -1.95 17.88
CA VAL A 108 17.59 -1.64 18.54
C VAL A 108 18.53 -2.84 18.55
N LEU A 109 18.03 -4.03 18.88
CA LEU A 109 18.84 -5.25 18.92
C LEU A 109 19.28 -5.70 17.52
N MET A 110 18.45 -5.50 16.49
CA MET A 110 18.83 -5.74 15.10
C MET A 110 19.99 -4.82 14.70
N GLU A 111 19.94 -3.53 15.06
CA GLU A 111 21.03 -2.59 14.78
C GLU A 111 22.34 -2.99 15.47
N GLU A 112 22.26 -3.43 16.74
CA GLU A 112 23.40 -3.95 17.48
C GLU A 112 24.01 -5.19 16.81
N TYR A 113 23.16 -6.16 16.43
CA TYR A 113 23.61 -7.41 15.80
C TYR A 113 24.21 -7.19 14.41
N LEU A 114 23.52 -6.40 13.57
CA LEU A 114 23.91 -6.16 12.18
C LEU A 114 25.10 -5.19 12.06
N GLY A 115 25.29 -4.31 13.05
CA GLY A 115 26.35 -3.29 13.03
C GLY A 115 26.05 -2.08 12.15
N TYR A 116 24.81 -1.94 11.68
CA TYR A 116 24.30 -0.79 10.92
C TYR A 116 22.79 -0.64 11.14
N THR A 117 22.24 0.53 10.82
CA THR A 117 20.78 0.73 10.79
C THR A 117 20.20 0.10 9.52
N PRO A 118 19.45 -1.01 9.61
CA PRO A 118 18.93 -1.71 8.44
C PRO A 118 17.77 -0.96 7.79
N ASN A 119 17.61 -1.13 6.49
CA ASN A 119 16.37 -0.78 5.83
C ASN A 119 15.29 -1.81 6.23
N TYR A 120 14.14 -1.37 6.72
CA TYR A 120 13.12 -2.29 7.22
C TYR A 120 12.22 -2.90 6.13
N TYR A 121 12.41 -2.49 4.87
CA TYR A 121 11.88 -3.18 3.70
C TYR A 121 12.84 -4.30 3.21
N ASP A 122 14.12 -4.18 3.50
CA ASP A 122 15.14 -5.21 3.23
C ASP A 122 16.29 -5.06 4.24
N TYR A 123 16.29 -5.91 5.28
CA TYR A 123 17.23 -5.76 6.38
C TYR A 123 18.69 -5.98 5.98
N ARG A 124 18.95 -6.51 4.78
CA ARG A 124 20.29 -6.82 4.26
C ARG A 124 21.02 -5.59 3.74
N VAL A 125 20.34 -4.46 3.61
CA VAL A 125 20.91 -3.20 3.12
C VAL A 125 20.80 -2.09 4.16
N VAL A 126 21.74 -1.15 4.10
CA VAL A 126 21.77 0.02 4.99
C VAL A 126 20.62 0.97 4.65
N SER A 127 19.93 1.44 5.67
CA SER A 127 18.88 2.46 5.52
C SER A 127 19.46 3.78 5.03
N GLN A 128 18.86 4.34 3.98
CA GLN A 128 19.20 5.65 3.45
C GLN A 128 18.39 6.74 4.17
N THR A 129 19.08 7.81 4.55
CA THR A 129 18.48 8.99 5.21
C THR A 129 18.79 10.26 4.41
N GLY A 130 17.90 11.24 4.47
CA GLY A 130 18.04 12.47 3.70
C GLY A 130 16.72 12.98 3.09
N CYS A 131 16.81 14.06 2.32
CA CYS A 131 15.66 14.63 1.63
C CYS A 131 15.22 13.71 0.48
N GLY A 132 13.97 13.22 0.51
CA GLY A 132 13.47 12.25 -0.46
C GLY A 132 13.93 10.80 -0.19
N ALA A 133 14.50 10.53 0.99
CA ALA A 133 14.90 9.19 1.39
C ALA A 133 13.94 8.60 2.44
N TYR A 134 13.43 7.39 2.17
CA TYR A 134 12.54 6.63 3.05
C TYR A 134 13.06 5.20 3.19
N GLY A 135 14.29 5.07 3.71
CA GLY A 135 15.06 3.81 3.69
C GLY A 135 15.78 3.57 2.36
N TYR A 136 15.18 4.03 1.25
CA TYR A 136 15.82 4.15 -0.07
C TYR A 136 15.83 5.61 -0.53
N ASP A 137 16.81 5.97 -1.37
CA ASP A 137 16.86 7.30 -2.00
C ASP A 137 15.97 7.34 -3.25
N TYR A 138 14.84 8.05 -3.14
CA TYR A 138 13.90 8.27 -4.23
C TYR A 138 14.17 9.59 -4.96
N LYS A 139 15.20 10.36 -4.60
CA LYS A 139 15.45 11.69 -5.15
C LYS A 139 15.63 11.66 -6.66
N THR A 140 16.42 10.73 -7.18
CA THR A 140 16.65 10.62 -8.64
C THR A 140 15.35 10.38 -9.40
N TRP A 141 14.47 9.54 -8.85
CA TRP A 141 13.16 9.26 -9.42
C TRP A 141 12.23 10.48 -9.32
N ALA A 142 12.19 11.13 -8.16
CA ALA A 142 11.38 12.31 -7.92
C ALA A 142 11.80 13.50 -8.82
N ASP A 143 13.11 13.74 -8.95
CA ASP A 143 13.65 14.79 -9.83
C ASP A 143 13.27 14.54 -11.29
N TRP A 144 13.31 13.29 -11.74
CA TRP A 144 12.91 12.93 -13.11
C TRP A 144 11.42 13.19 -13.36
N LEU A 145 10.55 12.79 -12.43
CA LEU A 145 9.10 13.03 -12.53
C LEU A 145 8.71 14.51 -12.46
N LEU A 146 9.62 15.39 -12.04
CA LEU A 146 9.39 16.83 -11.97
C LEU A 146 9.94 17.61 -13.17
N GLN A 147 10.58 16.94 -14.14
CA GLN A 147 11.05 17.65 -15.34
C GLN A 147 9.84 18.20 -16.14
N ASP A 148 9.99 19.40 -16.69
CA ASP A 148 8.89 20.09 -17.38
C ASP A 148 8.36 19.30 -18.58
N ASP A 149 9.25 18.66 -19.33
CA ASP A 149 8.89 17.80 -20.45
C ASP A 149 8.18 16.50 -20.00
N VAL A 150 8.62 15.90 -18.90
CA VAL A 150 7.99 14.72 -18.29
C VAL A 150 6.59 15.06 -17.77
N THR A 151 6.44 16.14 -17.01
CA THR A 151 5.14 16.58 -16.47
C THR A 151 4.18 17.00 -17.57
N ALA A 152 4.67 17.69 -18.61
CA ALA A 152 3.86 18.01 -19.80
C ALA A 152 3.42 16.74 -20.54
N ALA A 153 4.32 15.78 -20.75
CA ALA A 153 4.00 14.52 -21.44
C ALA A 153 2.98 13.67 -20.66
N LEU A 154 3.04 13.67 -19.33
CA LEU A 154 2.11 12.97 -18.45
C LEU A 154 0.81 13.74 -18.18
N ASN A 155 0.62 14.92 -18.79
CA ASN A 155 -0.53 15.81 -18.58
C ASN A 155 -0.75 16.15 -17.10
N VAL A 156 0.33 16.34 -16.34
CA VAL A 156 0.27 16.70 -14.92
C VAL A 156 -0.16 18.17 -14.79
N CYS A 157 -1.29 18.40 -14.14
CA CYS A 157 -1.87 19.73 -14.00
C CYS A 157 -1.58 20.36 -12.64
N GLY A 158 -1.46 21.70 -12.62
CA GLY A 158 -1.36 22.49 -11.40
C GLY A 158 -0.18 22.10 -10.53
N SER A 159 -0.41 21.91 -9.23
CA SER A 159 0.64 21.58 -8.27
C SER A 159 0.83 20.08 -8.04
N ALA A 160 0.10 19.19 -8.73
CA ALA A 160 0.05 17.77 -8.42
C ALA A 160 1.44 17.10 -8.39
N GLY A 161 2.26 17.34 -9.42
CA GLY A 161 3.63 16.83 -9.48
C GLY A 161 4.48 17.32 -8.31
N THR A 162 4.51 18.65 -8.10
CA THR A 162 5.27 19.25 -6.99
C THR A 162 4.78 18.84 -5.61
N SER A 163 3.48 18.56 -5.45
CA SER A 163 2.91 18.09 -4.19
C SER A 163 3.29 16.64 -3.88
N ALA A 164 3.48 15.81 -4.90
CA ALA A 164 3.82 14.39 -4.73
C ALA A 164 5.33 14.14 -4.68
N PHE A 165 6.10 14.79 -5.55
CA PHE A 165 7.53 14.51 -5.73
C PHE A 165 8.44 15.66 -5.33
N GLY A 166 7.90 16.88 -5.18
CA GLY A 166 8.69 18.06 -4.85
C GLY A 166 9.30 18.03 -3.46
N LYS A 167 10.35 18.84 -3.28
CA LYS A 167 11.08 18.98 -2.00
C LYS A 167 11.60 17.62 -1.53
N CYS A 168 11.22 17.20 -0.32
CA CYS A 168 11.63 15.93 0.27
C CYS A 168 10.50 14.89 0.25
N ALA A 169 9.44 15.11 -0.53
CA ALA A 169 8.26 14.24 -0.54
C ALA A 169 8.60 12.85 -1.11
N GLY A 170 9.48 12.76 -2.12
CA GLY A 170 9.95 11.47 -2.64
C GLY A 170 8.84 10.54 -3.14
N GLY A 171 7.65 11.08 -3.47
CA GLY A 171 6.45 10.31 -3.82
C GLY A 171 5.44 10.15 -2.68
N CYS A 172 5.80 10.48 -1.45
CA CYS A 172 4.90 10.47 -0.30
C CYS A 172 4.03 11.73 -0.28
N VAL A 173 2.71 11.55 -0.18
CA VAL A 173 1.74 12.64 -0.09
C VAL A 173 1.25 12.76 1.35
N THR A 174 1.28 13.96 1.93
CA THR A 174 0.63 14.21 3.21
C THR A 174 -0.88 14.26 3.03
N LEU A 175 -1.59 13.36 3.70
CA LEU A 175 -3.05 13.29 3.72
C LEU A 175 -3.55 13.63 5.13
N PRO A 176 -4.05 14.85 5.39
CA PRO A 176 -4.59 15.18 6.70
C PRO A 176 -5.75 14.27 7.08
N GLY A 177 -5.70 13.66 8.27
CA GLY A 177 -6.74 12.73 8.75
C GLY A 177 -6.69 11.35 8.10
N PHE A 178 -5.59 11.01 7.42
CA PHE A 178 -5.34 9.68 6.88
C PHE A 178 -5.62 8.58 7.93
N ASP A 179 -6.45 7.61 7.54
CA ASP A 179 -6.94 6.48 8.34
C ASP A 179 -7.64 6.82 9.65
N SER A 180 -8.05 8.08 9.83
CA SER A 180 -8.81 8.49 11.00
C SER A 180 -10.15 7.76 11.04
N GLY A 181 -10.31 6.86 12.00
CA GLY A 181 -11.52 6.06 12.18
C GLY A 181 -11.60 4.83 11.28
N ASP A 182 -10.47 4.41 10.69
CA ASP A 182 -10.33 3.12 10.02
C ASP A 182 -10.33 1.97 11.06
N THR A 183 -10.72 0.75 10.64
CA THR A 183 -10.82 -0.43 11.50
C THR A 183 -9.51 -1.21 11.59
N PHE A 184 -8.58 -1.00 10.63
CA PHE A 184 -7.28 -1.70 10.56
C PHE A 184 -7.35 -3.24 10.56
N ASP A 185 -8.54 -3.77 10.28
CA ASP A 185 -8.80 -5.19 10.02
C ASP A 185 -9.68 -5.31 8.78
N TYR A 186 -9.05 -5.80 7.71
CA TYR A 186 -9.65 -5.98 6.41
C TYR A 186 -9.75 -7.46 5.99
N SER A 187 -9.46 -8.37 6.92
CA SER A 187 -9.48 -9.81 6.67
C SER A 187 -10.87 -10.31 6.23
N GLY A 188 -11.96 -9.77 6.80
CA GLY A 188 -13.33 -10.13 6.41
C GLY A 188 -13.69 -9.76 4.96
N ALA A 189 -13.09 -8.71 4.41
CA ALA A 189 -13.29 -8.36 3.00
C ALA A 189 -12.60 -9.37 2.07
N LEU A 190 -11.43 -9.91 2.47
CA LEU A 190 -10.76 -10.98 1.74
C LEU A 190 -11.53 -12.31 1.84
N GLU A 191 -12.08 -12.64 3.01
CA GLU A 191 -12.97 -13.79 3.19
C GLU A 191 -14.16 -13.72 2.23
N ARG A 192 -14.86 -12.58 2.19
CA ARG A 192 -15.99 -12.37 1.27
C ARG A 192 -15.57 -12.57 -0.20
N ALA A 193 -14.39 -12.11 -0.60
CA ALA A 193 -13.88 -12.29 -1.96
C ALA A 193 -13.66 -13.77 -2.28
N LEU A 194 -13.04 -14.53 -1.37
CA LEU A 194 -12.82 -15.97 -1.51
C LEU A 194 -14.14 -16.74 -1.58
N GLU A 195 -15.13 -16.38 -0.75
CA GLU A 195 -16.48 -16.97 -0.79
C GLU A 195 -17.19 -16.72 -2.13
N ALA A 196 -16.95 -15.57 -2.75
CA ALA A 196 -17.45 -15.23 -4.08
C ALA A 196 -16.63 -15.88 -5.23
N GLY A 197 -15.61 -16.68 -4.90
CA GLY A 197 -14.76 -17.36 -5.89
C GLY A 197 -13.72 -16.45 -6.55
N ILE A 198 -13.45 -15.26 -5.98
CA ILE A 198 -12.41 -14.36 -6.46
C ILE A 198 -11.07 -14.81 -5.85
N PRO A 199 -10.07 -15.22 -6.66
CA PRO A 199 -8.77 -15.61 -6.15
C PRO A 199 -8.04 -14.46 -5.45
N VAL A 200 -7.41 -14.78 -4.31
CA VAL A 200 -6.56 -13.87 -3.54
C VAL A 200 -5.12 -14.41 -3.54
N SER A 201 -4.16 -13.57 -3.90
CA SER A 201 -2.73 -13.81 -3.72
C SER A 201 -2.19 -12.83 -2.68
N LEU A 202 -1.49 -13.36 -1.67
CA LEU A 202 -0.80 -12.60 -0.61
C LEU A 202 0.70 -12.90 -0.64
#